data_AF-A0A915B024-F1
#
_entry.id   AF-A0A915B024-F1
#
_cell.length_a   1.000
_cell.length_b   1.000
_cell.length_c   1.000
_cell.angle_alpha   90.00
_cell.angle_beta   90.00
_cell.angle_gamma   90.00
#
_symmetry.space_group_name_H-M   'P 1'
#
loop_
_entity.id
_entity.type
_entity.pdbx_description
1 polymer ?
#
loop_
_entity_poly.entity_id
_entity_poly.type
_entity_poly.pdbx_seq_one_letter_code
_entity_poly.pdbx_strand_id
1 'polypeptide(L)'
;ISYGRAYSMWVCRLKMERRKRRSPIDEYVDSFMDSPEKLQRCTQFYQSLRSYYRRKWNCPLKSPYIQGVELNLSRLYCTVVSFGGWQKVSQSEKWGDVAQAIGVSEGVAVAEHAVKVLYMRYLSKYEQSELVGDVDDSDADLLGSRGRGKGFSSLATADCPVSVASRQTNDFFRVRPEKKTEAEYERLVKSLLCGLPNEVDFAVNVCTLLSHPGPRVLRLSAAPQLITLLVAHVAVFADGDNSLYGLYESWSKTSGHDFTAFWRGAGIEDEEILALLPNVSRSEMPKEDLELFTGLEAEFRPRDPVSWRVQQILSIMRNLSFEVINKPIMAASWPLLKFLFVCSNCKWSALRTAALDALSNIASEIDLMCEESSVTNHLLLKTVSRCLN
;
A
#
# COMPACT_ATOMS: atom_id res chain seq x y z
N ILE A 1 -0.28 27.46 -54.42
CA ILE A 1 0.06 28.37 -53.30
C ILE A 1 -0.98 29.48 -53.25
N SER A 2 -2.08 29.31 -52.50
CA SER A 2 -3.02 30.37 -52.04
C SER A 2 -4.33 29.77 -51.51
N TYR A 3 -4.27 29.06 -50.37
CA TYR A 3 -5.47 28.72 -49.58
C TYR A 3 -5.23 28.83 -48.06
N GLY A 4 -4.09 29.39 -47.65
CA GLY A 4 -3.65 29.41 -46.24
C GLY A 4 -3.92 30.71 -45.46
N ARG A 5 -4.49 31.75 -46.08
CA ARG A 5 -4.68 33.06 -45.41
C ARG A 5 -6.14 33.46 -45.15
N ALA A 6 -7.12 32.82 -45.77
CA ALA A 6 -8.53 33.15 -45.56
C ALA A 6 -9.12 32.56 -44.27
N TYR A 7 -8.59 31.43 -43.79
CA TYR A 7 -9.02 30.83 -42.52
C TYR A 7 -8.51 31.56 -41.27
N SER A 8 -7.44 32.37 -41.41
CA SER A 8 -6.80 33.04 -40.27
C SER A 8 -7.50 34.33 -39.84
N MET A 9 -8.44 34.88 -40.63
CA MET A 9 -9.08 36.16 -40.34
C MET A 9 -10.56 36.04 -39.94
N TRP A 10 -11.22 34.91 -40.20
CA TRP A 10 -12.65 34.76 -39.91
C TRP A 10 -12.97 34.29 -38.48
N VAL A 11 -11.98 33.81 -37.72
CA VAL A 11 -12.18 33.30 -36.35
C VAL A 11 -12.06 34.42 -35.29
N CYS A 12 -11.59 35.62 -35.65
CA CYS A 12 -11.43 36.74 -34.71
C CYS A 12 -12.68 37.63 -34.54
N ARG A 13 -13.85 37.28 -35.09
CA ARG A 13 -15.00 38.18 -35.03
C ARG A 13 -16.36 37.48 -34.95
N LEU A 14 -16.60 36.75 -33.86
CA LEU A 14 -17.96 36.46 -33.38
C LEU A 14 -17.95 36.30 -31.85
N LYS A 15 -18.30 37.43 -31.21
CA LYS A 15 -18.85 37.62 -29.85
C LYS A 15 -18.18 36.85 -28.69
N MET A 16 -17.32 37.58 -27.98
CA MET A 16 -17.05 37.37 -26.56
C MET A 16 -18.36 37.58 -25.77
N GLU A 17 -19.11 36.51 -25.58
CA GLU A 17 -20.36 36.54 -24.84
C GLU A 17 -20.11 35.99 -23.42
N ARG A 18 -20.08 36.92 -22.46
CA ARG A 18 -19.86 36.75 -21.02
C ARG A 18 -20.62 35.54 -20.47
N ARG A 19 -19.93 34.63 -19.77
CA ARG A 19 -20.59 33.55 -19.00
C ARG A 19 -21.13 34.12 -17.69
N LYS A 20 -22.34 34.70 -17.74
CA LYS A 20 -23.30 34.45 -16.65
C LYS A 20 -23.89 33.06 -16.89
N ARG A 21 -24.16 32.30 -15.82
CA ARG A 21 -24.77 30.95 -15.87
C ARG A 21 -25.83 30.89 -16.97
N ARG A 22 -25.53 30.23 -18.09
CA ARG A 22 -26.48 30.04 -19.18
C ARG A 22 -27.39 28.89 -18.84
N SER A 23 -28.68 29.06 -19.07
CA SER A 23 -29.65 28.01 -18.80
C SER A 23 -29.49 26.87 -19.83
N PRO A 24 -29.83 25.63 -19.49
CA PRO A 24 -29.81 24.50 -20.45
C PRO A 24 -30.63 24.77 -21.73
N ILE A 25 -31.57 25.71 -21.67
CA ILE A 25 -32.40 26.14 -22.79
C ILE A 25 -31.62 27.06 -23.74
N ASP A 26 -30.72 27.91 -23.23
CA ASP A 26 -29.89 28.79 -24.07
C ASP A 26 -28.86 27.99 -24.89
N GLU A 27 -28.30 26.91 -24.31
CA GLU A 27 -27.43 25.98 -25.04
C GLU A 27 -28.19 25.20 -26.13
N TYR A 28 -29.46 24.86 -25.88
CA TYR A 28 -30.33 24.22 -26.86
C TYR A 28 -30.70 25.19 -28.01
N VAL A 29 -30.96 26.46 -27.72
CA VAL A 29 -31.27 27.48 -28.73
C VAL A 29 -30.04 27.83 -29.57
N ASP A 30 -28.85 27.95 -28.98
CA ASP A 30 -27.60 28.15 -29.73
C ASP A 30 -27.27 26.94 -30.64
N SER A 31 -27.67 25.72 -30.26
CA SER A 31 -27.47 24.52 -31.09
C SER A 31 -28.26 24.54 -32.41
N PHE A 32 -29.35 25.31 -32.48
CA PHE A 32 -30.12 25.55 -33.71
C PHE A 32 -29.49 26.62 -34.61
N MET A 33 -28.56 27.44 -34.08
CA MET A 33 -27.88 28.51 -34.83
C MET A 33 -26.53 28.05 -35.41
N ASP A 34 -26.06 26.86 -35.06
CA ASP A 34 -24.81 26.29 -35.57
C ASP A 34 -25.02 25.67 -36.96
N SER A 35 -24.14 26.01 -37.92
CA SER A 35 -24.17 25.45 -39.28
C SER A 35 -24.18 23.91 -39.26
N PRO A 36 -25.00 23.23 -40.10
CA PRO A 36 -25.14 21.77 -40.09
C PRO A 36 -23.81 21.03 -40.28
N GLU A 37 -22.87 21.63 -41.02
CA GLU A 37 -21.52 21.08 -41.21
C GLU A 37 -20.70 21.03 -39.91
N LYS A 38 -20.88 22.02 -39.02
CA LYS A 38 -20.17 22.10 -37.74
C LYS A 38 -20.69 21.04 -36.76
N LEU A 39 -22.01 20.81 -36.76
CA LEU A 39 -22.64 19.75 -35.97
C LEU A 39 -22.22 18.36 -36.45
N GLN A 40 -22.10 18.18 -37.76
CA GLN A 40 -21.63 16.94 -38.37
C GLN A 40 -20.16 16.64 -37.99
N ARG A 41 -19.27 17.63 -38.06
CA ARG A 41 -17.86 17.48 -37.65
C ARG A 41 -17.71 17.17 -36.16
N CYS A 42 -18.51 17.80 -35.31
CA CYS A 42 -18.55 17.52 -33.88
C CYS A 42 -18.97 16.06 -33.62
N THR A 43 -20.05 15.61 -34.28
CA THR A 43 -20.56 14.24 -34.15
C THR A 43 -19.53 13.20 -34.62
N GLN A 44 -18.90 13.44 -35.77
CA GLN A 44 -17.83 12.59 -36.30
C GLN A 44 -16.64 12.51 -35.33
N PHE A 45 -16.21 13.64 -34.76
CA PHE A 45 -15.14 13.67 -33.76
C PHE A 45 -15.46 12.79 -32.55
N TYR A 46 -16.65 12.93 -31.96
CA TYR A 46 -17.02 12.12 -30.79
C TYR A 46 -17.18 10.64 -31.13
N GLN A 47 -17.61 10.29 -32.35
CA GLN A 47 -17.62 8.90 -32.82
C GLN A 47 -16.20 8.33 -32.93
N SER A 48 -15.28 9.06 -33.55
CA SER A 48 -13.87 8.66 -33.67
C SER A 48 -13.21 8.53 -32.30
N LEU A 49 -13.45 9.48 -31.39
CA LEU A 49 -12.90 9.47 -30.04
C LEU A 49 -13.45 8.30 -29.21
N ARG A 50 -14.75 8.00 -29.30
CA ARG A 50 -15.36 6.83 -28.63
C ARG A 50 -14.79 5.52 -29.17
N SER A 51 -14.61 5.41 -30.48
CA SER A 51 -13.99 4.24 -31.12
C SER A 51 -12.53 4.08 -30.68
N TYR A 52 -11.78 5.16 -30.54
CA TYR A 52 -10.42 5.14 -29.97
C TYR A 52 -10.41 4.64 -28.53
N TYR A 53 -11.28 5.16 -27.65
CA TYR A 53 -11.34 4.74 -26.25
C TYR A 53 -11.72 3.26 -26.09
N ARG A 54 -12.65 2.78 -26.94
CA ARG A 54 -13.02 1.37 -26.96
C ARG A 54 -11.86 0.49 -27.43
N ARG A 55 -11.14 0.89 -28.48
CA ARG A 55 -9.97 0.14 -28.98
C ARG A 55 -8.82 0.11 -27.98
N LYS A 56 -8.43 1.27 -27.45
CA LYS A 56 -7.21 1.42 -26.63
C LYS A 56 -7.38 0.99 -25.18
N TRP A 57 -8.56 1.21 -24.59
CA TRP A 57 -8.77 1.01 -23.14
C TRP A 57 -10.01 0.20 -22.79
N ASN A 58 -10.78 -0.25 -23.78
CA ASN A 58 -12.06 -0.94 -23.59
C ASN A 58 -13.00 -0.21 -22.61
N CYS A 59 -12.92 1.13 -22.54
CA CYS A 59 -13.63 1.97 -21.58
C CYS A 59 -14.60 2.94 -22.30
N PRO A 60 -15.82 3.19 -21.78
CA PRO A 60 -16.73 4.18 -22.37
C PRO A 60 -16.25 5.61 -22.08
N LEU A 61 -16.30 6.50 -23.08
CA LEU A 61 -15.94 7.92 -22.91
C LEU A 61 -16.96 8.62 -22.00
N LYS A 62 -16.51 9.13 -20.85
CA LYS A 62 -17.29 10.00 -19.96
C LYS A 62 -16.86 11.46 -20.15
N SER A 63 -17.81 12.36 -20.42
CA SER A 63 -17.51 13.78 -20.59
C SER A 63 -16.97 14.43 -19.30
N PRO A 64 -15.91 15.25 -19.37
CA PRO A 64 -15.42 16.01 -18.21
C PRO A 64 -16.28 17.25 -17.93
N TYR A 65 -16.23 17.73 -16.69
CA TYR A 65 -16.97 18.92 -16.23
C TYR A 65 -16.02 19.93 -15.59
N ILE A 66 -16.25 21.22 -15.83
CA ILE A 66 -15.58 22.32 -15.14
C ILE A 66 -16.67 23.13 -14.44
N GLN A 67 -16.61 23.21 -13.10
CA GLN A 67 -17.63 23.89 -12.27
C GLN A 67 -19.08 23.44 -12.54
N GLY A 68 -19.28 22.17 -12.87
CA GLY A 68 -20.60 21.60 -13.16
C GLY A 68 -21.10 21.80 -14.60
N VAL A 69 -20.34 22.49 -15.46
CA VAL A 69 -20.64 22.62 -16.90
C VAL A 69 -19.85 21.57 -17.68
N GLU A 70 -20.52 20.86 -18.59
CA GLU A 70 -19.88 19.86 -19.45
C GLU A 70 -18.88 20.53 -20.40
N LEU A 71 -17.66 19.99 -20.45
CA LEU A 71 -16.61 20.51 -21.31
C LEU A 71 -16.74 19.94 -22.71
N ASN A 72 -16.89 20.81 -23.70
CA ASN A 72 -16.89 20.44 -25.10
C ASN A 72 -15.47 20.04 -25.56
N LEU A 73 -15.20 18.74 -25.60
CA LEU A 73 -13.92 18.15 -25.99
C LEU A 73 -13.56 18.43 -27.46
N SER A 74 -14.54 18.51 -28.36
CA SER A 74 -14.32 18.82 -29.77
C SER A 74 -13.78 20.24 -29.94
N ARG A 75 -14.39 21.22 -29.27
CA ARG A 75 -13.94 22.62 -29.27
C ARG A 75 -12.55 22.75 -28.65
N LEU A 76 -12.30 22.05 -27.55
CA LEU A 76 -11.00 22.06 -26.89
C LEU A 76 -9.90 21.48 -27.82
N TYR A 77 -10.17 20.34 -28.45
CA TYR A 77 -9.27 19.71 -29.42
C TYR A 77 -8.93 20.63 -30.59
N CYS A 78 -9.94 21.17 -31.28
CA CYS A 78 -9.72 22.09 -32.40
C CYS A 78 -8.93 23.34 -31.99
N THR A 79 -9.16 23.85 -30.78
CA THR A 79 -8.44 25.01 -30.26
C THR A 79 -6.97 24.68 -29.99
N VAL A 80 -6.64 23.55 -29.37
CA VAL A 80 -5.23 23.21 -29.11
C VAL A 80 -4.49 22.84 -30.40
N VAL A 81 -5.16 22.14 -31.33
CA VAL A 81 -4.60 21.83 -32.65
C VAL A 81 -4.33 23.10 -33.45
N SER A 82 -5.20 24.11 -33.41
CA SER A 82 -4.97 25.38 -34.12
C SER A 82 -3.78 26.17 -33.55
N PHE A 83 -3.45 25.99 -32.28
CA PHE A 83 -2.23 26.52 -31.66
C PHE A 83 -0.97 25.68 -31.95
N GLY A 84 -1.09 24.62 -32.75
CA GLY A 84 0.01 23.76 -33.18
C GLY A 84 0.24 22.53 -32.29
N GLY A 85 -0.80 22.08 -31.59
CA GLY A 85 -0.79 20.86 -30.78
C GLY A 85 -0.30 21.07 -29.36
N TRP A 86 -0.57 20.09 -28.49
CA TRP A 86 -0.36 20.24 -27.05
C TRP A 86 1.10 20.49 -26.65
N GLN A 87 2.06 19.94 -27.40
CA GLN A 87 3.49 20.09 -27.15
C GLN A 87 3.91 21.55 -27.32
N LYS A 88 3.47 22.19 -28.42
CA LYS A 88 3.79 23.59 -28.73
C LYS A 88 3.10 24.55 -27.77
N VAL A 89 1.84 24.28 -27.42
CA VAL A 89 1.09 25.07 -26.42
C VAL A 89 1.78 25.00 -25.06
N SER A 90 2.28 23.83 -24.66
CA SER A 90 2.99 23.65 -23.38
C SER A 90 4.36 24.32 -23.36
N GLN A 91 5.15 24.19 -24.43
CA GLN A 91 6.46 24.84 -24.54
C GLN A 91 6.36 26.37 -24.61
N SER A 92 5.27 26.88 -25.18
CA SER A 92 5.04 28.33 -25.32
C SER A 92 4.21 28.92 -24.18
N GLU A 93 3.86 28.13 -23.15
CA GLU A 93 3.02 28.52 -22.01
C GLU A 93 1.65 29.16 -22.38
N LYS A 94 1.07 28.79 -23.53
CA LYS A 94 -0.17 29.40 -24.06
C LYS A 94 -1.47 28.77 -23.54
N TRP A 95 -1.42 28.07 -22.41
CA TRP A 95 -2.61 27.41 -21.85
C TRP A 95 -3.65 28.42 -21.34
N GLY A 96 -3.21 29.62 -20.93
CA GLY A 96 -4.10 30.74 -20.60
C GLY A 96 -4.93 31.21 -21.80
N ASP A 97 -4.29 31.39 -22.96
CA ASP A 97 -4.96 31.78 -24.21
C ASP A 97 -5.99 30.73 -24.66
N VAL A 98 -5.65 29.44 -24.53
CA VAL A 98 -6.56 28.33 -24.81
C VAL A 98 -7.76 28.38 -23.86
N ALA A 99 -7.52 28.59 -22.56
CA ALA A 99 -8.58 28.70 -21.55
C ALA A 99 -9.51 29.90 -21.82
N GLN A 100 -8.98 31.02 -22.31
CA GLN A 100 -9.76 32.18 -22.73
C GLN A 100 -10.59 31.89 -23.99
N ALA A 101 -10.01 31.25 -25.01
CA ALA A 101 -10.69 30.91 -26.26
C ALA A 101 -11.85 29.91 -26.10
N ILE A 102 -11.78 29.03 -25.09
CA ILE A 102 -12.88 28.12 -24.70
C ILE A 102 -13.82 28.71 -23.63
N GLY A 103 -13.57 29.95 -23.18
CA GLY A 103 -14.43 30.70 -22.25
C GLY A 103 -14.38 30.22 -20.80
N VAL A 104 -13.25 29.65 -20.34
CA VAL A 104 -13.07 29.10 -18.98
C VAL A 104 -12.28 30.06 -18.05
N SER A 105 -11.63 31.09 -18.60
CA SER A 105 -10.69 31.97 -17.89
C SER A 105 -11.28 32.84 -16.78
N GLU A 106 -12.56 33.23 -16.83
CA GLU A 106 -13.14 34.20 -15.87
C GLU A 106 -13.77 33.57 -14.62
N GLY A 107 -14.03 32.25 -14.61
CA GLY A 107 -14.76 31.58 -13.52
C GLY A 107 -13.91 30.67 -12.63
N VAL A 108 -12.75 30.22 -13.11
CA VAL A 108 -11.96 29.14 -12.48
C VAL A 108 -10.62 29.67 -12.01
N ALA A 109 -10.35 29.59 -10.71
CA ALA A 109 -9.00 29.80 -10.18
C ALA A 109 -8.05 28.80 -10.85
N VAL A 110 -7.02 29.31 -11.53
CA VAL A 110 -6.06 28.51 -12.31
C VAL A 110 -6.68 27.80 -13.54
N ALA A 111 -7.53 28.50 -14.30
CA ALA A 111 -8.17 28.01 -15.53
C ALA A 111 -7.20 27.37 -16.54
N GLU A 112 -6.02 27.96 -16.73
CA GLU A 112 -4.97 27.44 -17.62
C GLU A 112 -4.54 26.01 -17.25
N HIS A 113 -4.40 25.74 -15.95
CA HIS A 113 -3.95 24.46 -15.44
C HIS A 113 -5.07 23.42 -15.54
N ALA A 114 -6.31 23.81 -15.21
CA ALA A 114 -7.47 22.93 -15.34
C ALA A 114 -7.66 22.45 -16.79
N VAL A 115 -7.54 23.37 -17.75
CA VAL A 115 -7.64 23.09 -19.18
C VAL A 115 -6.49 22.20 -19.65
N LYS A 116 -5.25 22.50 -19.22
CA LYS A 116 -4.08 21.66 -19.50
C LYS A 116 -4.28 20.23 -18.99
N VAL A 117 -4.70 20.05 -17.74
CA VAL A 117 -4.92 18.71 -17.14
C VAL A 117 -6.00 17.94 -17.89
N LEU A 118 -7.12 18.58 -18.21
CA LEU A 118 -8.22 17.92 -18.94
C LEU A 118 -7.81 17.57 -20.37
N TYR A 119 -7.04 18.43 -21.04
CA TYR A 119 -6.49 18.11 -22.36
C TYR A 119 -5.55 16.92 -22.31
N MET A 120 -4.58 16.95 -21.39
CA MET A 120 -3.58 15.88 -21.26
C MET A 120 -4.25 14.55 -20.96
N ARG A 121 -5.26 14.55 -20.09
CA ARG A 121 -5.99 13.35 -19.71
C ARG A 121 -6.84 12.79 -20.84
N TYR A 122 -7.65 13.62 -21.51
CA TYR A 122 -8.68 13.11 -22.43
C TYR A 122 -8.26 13.05 -23.89
N LEU A 123 -7.32 13.89 -24.33
CA LEU A 123 -7.09 14.17 -25.75
C LEU A 123 -5.63 13.98 -26.20
N SER A 124 -4.65 14.03 -25.31
CA SER A 124 -3.22 13.99 -25.71
C SER A 124 -2.82 12.71 -26.45
N LYS A 125 -3.25 11.53 -25.95
CA LYS A 125 -2.97 10.23 -26.57
C LYS A 125 -3.76 10.04 -27.88
N TYR A 126 -4.97 10.62 -27.96
CA TYR A 126 -5.78 10.63 -29.19
C TYR A 126 -5.14 11.49 -30.29
N GLU A 127 -4.66 12.69 -29.95
CA GLU A 127 -3.90 13.55 -30.88
C GLU A 127 -2.64 12.84 -31.41
N GLN A 128 -1.92 12.13 -30.54
CA GLN A 128 -0.73 11.37 -30.90
C GLN A 128 -1.06 10.20 -31.85
N SER A 129 -2.14 9.44 -31.59
CA SER A 129 -2.54 8.34 -32.49
C SER A 129 -3.00 8.83 -33.86
N GLU A 130 -3.61 10.01 -33.95
CA GLU A 130 -4.02 10.61 -35.22
C GLU A 130 -2.83 11.15 -36.02
N LEU A 131 -1.76 11.62 -35.36
CA LEU A 131 -0.55 12.13 -36.04
C LEU A 131 0.45 11.04 -36.42
N VAL A 132 0.61 10.00 -35.60
CA VAL A 132 1.73 9.02 -35.69
C VAL A 132 1.26 7.60 -36.05
N GLY A 133 -0.04 7.30 -35.92
CA GLY A 133 -0.59 5.93 -36.02
C GLY A 133 -0.55 5.17 -34.68
N ASP A 134 -1.33 4.10 -34.56
CA ASP A 134 -1.33 3.22 -33.37
C ASP A 134 -0.01 2.45 -33.32
N VAL A 135 0.95 2.94 -32.53
CA VAL A 135 2.14 2.19 -32.12
C VAL A 135 1.88 1.60 -30.74
N ASP A 136 2.10 0.30 -30.58
CA ASP A 136 1.95 -0.41 -29.30
C ASP A 136 2.81 0.29 -28.23
N ASP A 137 2.23 0.54 -27.04
CA ASP A 137 2.89 1.26 -25.94
C ASP A 137 4.17 0.50 -25.45
N SER A 138 4.41 -0.74 -25.87
CA SER A 138 5.66 -1.48 -25.57
C SER A 138 6.90 -0.91 -26.25
N ASP A 139 6.76 -0.32 -27.45
CA ASP A 139 7.90 0.20 -28.22
C ASP A 139 8.15 1.70 -27.95
N ALA A 140 7.14 2.44 -27.48
CA ALA A 140 7.27 3.85 -27.17
C ALA A 140 8.18 4.11 -25.94
N ASP A 141 8.12 3.24 -24.92
CA ASP A 141 8.96 3.34 -23.72
C ASP A 141 10.42 2.89 -24.00
N LEU A 142 10.62 1.94 -24.92
CA LEU A 142 11.95 1.47 -25.34
C LEU A 142 12.67 2.46 -26.26
N LEU A 143 11.95 3.17 -27.13
CA LEU A 143 12.51 4.18 -28.03
C LEU A 143 12.68 5.56 -27.37
N GLY A 144 11.98 5.83 -26.26
CA GLY A 144 12.05 7.11 -25.54
C GLY A 144 13.28 7.29 -24.64
N SER A 145 13.95 6.19 -24.27
CA SER A 145 15.04 6.22 -23.28
C SER A 145 16.38 6.78 -23.79
N ARG A 146 16.49 7.14 -25.08
CA ARG A 146 17.73 7.70 -25.67
C ARG A 146 17.65 9.16 -26.11
N GLY A 147 16.52 9.85 -25.93
CA GLY A 147 16.35 11.24 -26.35
C GLY A 147 16.36 12.24 -25.19
N ARG A 148 17.53 12.66 -24.69
CA ARG A 148 17.65 13.89 -23.89
C ARG A 148 17.23 15.08 -24.76
N GLY A 149 15.98 15.55 -24.65
CA GLY A 149 15.61 16.86 -25.22
C GLY A 149 14.15 17.12 -25.62
N LYS A 150 13.22 16.15 -25.58
CA LYS A 150 11.80 16.46 -25.85
C LYS A 150 11.02 16.53 -24.55
N GLY A 151 10.67 17.75 -24.13
CA GLY A 151 9.91 18.02 -22.91
C GLY A 151 8.60 17.25 -22.87
N PHE A 152 8.60 16.13 -22.15
CA PHE A 152 7.40 15.37 -21.84
C PHE A 152 6.73 16.04 -20.65
N SER A 153 5.47 16.45 -20.79
CA SER A 153 4.71 16.90 -19.62
C SER A 153 4.36 15.66 -18.81
N SER A 154 4.70 15.61 -17.51
CA SER A 154 4.33 14.50 -16.61
C SER A 154 2.82 14.24 -16.53
N LEU A 155 2.01 15.19 -17.02
CA LEU A 155 0.57 15.08 -17.15
C LEU A 155 0.12 14.26 -18.37
N ALA A 156 0.98 14.09 -19.38
CA ALA A 156 0.72 13.32 -20.60
C ALA A 156 0.94 11.81 -20.41
N THR A 157 1.45 11.38 -19.25
CA THR A 157 1.72 9.97 -18.89
C THR A 157 0.49 9.27 -18.28
N ALA A 158 -0.73 9.77 -18.47
CA ALA A 158 -1.89 9.29 -17.74
C ALA A 158 -2.66 8.13 -18.44
N ASP A 159 -2.92 7.07 -17.68
CA ASP A 159 -3.84 5.96 -17.98
C ASP A 159 -5.28 6.40 -18.35
N CYS A 160 -6.12 5.47 -18.86
CA CYS A 160 -7.53 5.72 -19.29
C CYS A 160 -8.22 6.74 -18.38
N PRO A 161 -8.86 7.80 -18.91
CA PRO A 161 -9.50 8.84 -18.11
C PRO A 161 -10.57 8.33 -17.15
N VAL A 162 -11.14 7.16 -17.46
CA VAL A 162 -12.24 6.51 -16.73
C VAL A 162 -11.73 5.39 -15.81
N SER A 163 -10.42 5.10 -15.79
CA SER A 163 -9.83 4.13 -14.86
C SER A 163 -9.70 4.73 -13.45
N VAL A 164 -10.83 5.07 -12.83
CA VAL A 164 -10.89 5.13 -11.36
C VAL A 164 -10.52 3.75 -10.76
N ALA A 165 -10.60 2.68 -11.55
CA ALA A 165 -10.16 1.33 -11.19
C ALA A 165 -8.63 1.10 -11.29
N SER A 166 -7.88 1.93 -12.01
CA SER A 166 -6.42 1.78 -12.21
C SER A 166 -5.58 2.85 -11.53
N ARG A 167 -6.14 3.65 -10.62
CA ARG A 167 -5.34 4.36 -9.61
C ARG A 167 -4.82 3.39 -8.55
N GLN A 168 -4.15 2.32 -8.98
CA GLN A 168 -3.46 1.36 -8.12
C GLN A 168 -1.99 1.70 -7.92
N THR A 169 -1.57 2.92 -8.25
CA THR A 169 -0.27 3.45 -7.84
C THR A 169 -0.48 4.84 -7.23
N ASN A 170 -0.34 4.90 -5.90
CA ASN A 170 -0.17 6.12 -5.08
C ASN A 170 -1.36 7.06 -4.78
N ASP A 171 -2.50 6.55 -4.33
CA ASP A 171 -3.44 7.35 -3.50
C ASP A 171 -3.49 6.78 -2.07
N PHE A 172 -2.64 7.32 -1.18
CA PHE A 172 -2.40 6.85 0.19
C PHE A 172 -3.46 7.25 1.24
N PHE A 173 -4.55 7.95 0.88
CA PHE A 173 -5.40 8.61 1.90
C PHE A 173 -6.93 8.45 1.73
N ARG A 174 -7.43 7.33 1.20
CA ARG A 174 -8.87 7.04 1.28
C ARG A 174 -9.16 5.64 1.80
N VAL A 175 -9.78 5.59 2.97
CA VAL A 175 -10.37 4.42 3.63
C VAL A 175 -11.10 3.58 2.58
N ARG A 176 -10.62 2.35 2.34
CA ARG A 176 -11.06 1.42 1.28
C ARG A 176 -11.51 0.10 1.95
N PRO A 177 -12.55 -0.60 1.43
CA PRO A 177 -13.21 -1.68 2.15
C PRO A 177 -12.38 -2.97 2.16
N GLU A 178 -12.66 -3.79 3.18
CA GLU A 178 -11.84 -4.85 3.79
C GLU A 178 -11.26 -5.95 2.87
N LYS A 179 -11.77 -6.12 1.64
CA LYS A 179 -11.34 -7.18 0.72
C LYS A 179 -9.90 -7.07 0.18
N LYS A 180 -9.30 -5.86 0.17
CA LYS A 180 -7.89 -5.71 -0.28
C LYS A 180 -6.90 -6.13 0.81
N THR A 181 -7.26 -5.93 2.07
CA THR A 181 -6.39 -6.19 3.22
C THR A 181 -6.18 -7.69 3.43
N GLU A 182 -7.19 -8.50 3.16
CA GLU A 182 -7.13 -9.97 3.25
C GLU A 182 -6.10 -10.57 2.27
N ALA A 183 -6.09 -10.11 1.01
CA ALA A 183 -5.11 -10.52 0.01
C ALA A 183 -3.67 -10.07 0.36
N GLU A 184 -3.50 -8.95 1.07
CA GLU A 184 -2.20 -8.50 1.57
C GLU A 184 -1.70 -9.40 2.72
N TYR A 185 -2.59 -9.83 3.63
CA TYR A 185 -2.24 -10.77 4.71
C TYR A 185 -1.93 -12.18 4.21
N GLU A 186 -2.65 -12.68 3.19
CA GLU A 186 -2.31 -13.96 2.56
C GLU A 186 -0.87 -13.98 2.04
N ARG A 187 -0.41 -12.87 1.46
CA ARG A 187 0.97 -12.77 0.98
C ARG A 187 1.95 -12.89 2.14
N LEU A 188 1.70 -12.21 3.26
CA LEU A 188 2.55 -12.30 4.46
C LEU A 188 2.60 -13.73 4.99
N VAL A 189 1.45 -14.40 5.06
CA VAL A 189 1.36 -15.81 5.47
C VAL A 189 2.20 -16.71 4.56
N LYS A 190 2.07 -16.56 3.22
CA LYS A 190 2.85 -17.34 2.24
C LYS A 190 4.35 -17.07 2.35
N SER A 191 4.75 -15.82 2.54
CA SER A 191 6.16 -15.42 2.75
C SER A 191 6.74 -16.00 4.05
N LEU A 192 5.95 -16.09 5.13
CA LEU A 192 6.39 -16.73 6.37
C LEU A 192 6.46 -18.26 6.24
N LEU A 193 5.50 -18.87 5.54
CA LEU A 193 5.45 -20.33 5.34
C LEU A 193 6.60 -20.85 4.47
N CYS A 194 6.99 -20.11 3.42
CA CYS A 194 8.05 -20.56 2.51
C CYS A 194 9.44 -20.58 3.15
N GLY A 195 9.66 -19.82 4.23
CA GLY A 195 10.90 -19.85 5.01
C GLY A 195 12.13 -19.26 4.33
N LEU A 196 11.99 -18.64 3.16
CA LEU A 196 13.12 -18.02 2.46
C LEU A 196 13.56 -16.77 3.23
N PRO A 197 14.87 -16.58 3.56
CA PRO A 197 15.33 -15.50 4.42
C PRO A 197 14.81 -14.11 4.00
N ASN A 198 14.88 -13.78 2.71
CA ASN A 198 14.41 -12.50 2.18
C ASN A 198 12.88 -12.32 2.30
N GLU A 199 12.10 -13.39 2.16
CA GLU A 199 10.64 -13.35 2.28
C GLU A 199 10.20 -13.26 3.74
N VAL A 200 10.90 -13.96 4.63
CA VAL A 200 10.68 -13.88 6.07
C VAL A 200 11.04 -12.49 6.59
N ASP A 201 12.14 -11.90 6.12
CA ASP A 201 12.50 -10.50 6.40
C ASP A 201 11.45 -9.53 5.90
N PHE A 202 11.01 -9.68 4.65
CA PHE A 202 9.93 -8.89 4.08
C PHE A 202 8.68 -8.95 4.95
N ALA A 203 8.22 -10.16 5.31
CA ALA A 203 7.00 -10.34 6.07
C ALA A 203 7.10 -9.74 7.49
N VAL A 204 8.20 -10.01 8.21
CA VAL A 204 8.40 -9.47 9.56
C VAL A 204 8.53 -7.95 9.53
N ASN A 205 9.21 -7.38 8.53
CA ASN A 205 9.31 -5.92 8.39
C ASN A 205 7.96 -5.26 8.09
N VAL A 206 7.14 -5.87 7.23
CA VAL A 206 5.77 -5.37 6.98
C VAL A 206 4.92 -5.49 8.25
N CYS A 207 4.97 -6.60 8.98
CA CYS A 207 4.29 -6.74 10.27
C CYS A 207 4.78 -5.71 11.30
N THR A 208 6.07 -5.38 11.29
CA THR A 208 6.64 -4.32 12.14
C THR A 208 6.04 -2.95 11.79
N LEU A 209 5.93 -2.62 10.51
CA LEU A 209 5.33 -1.35 10.09
C LEU A 209 3.84 -1.27 10.43
N LEU A 210 3.11 -2.37 10.24
CA LEU A 210 1.66 -2.43 10.49
C LEU A 210 1.30 -2.57 11.97
N SER A 211 2.25 -2.89 12.86
CA SER A 211 2.02 -2.95 14.30
C SER A 211 2.06 -1.58 14.96
N HIS A 212 2.71 -0.59 14.34
CA HIS A 212 2.76 0.77 14.90
C HIS A 212 1.40 1.47 14.77
N PRO A 213 1.03 2.32 15.74
CA PRO A 213 -0.20 3.09 15.68
C PRO A 213 -0.18 3.99 14.45
N GLY A 214 -1.24 3.94 13.65
CA GLY A 214 -1.30 4.66 12.38
C GLY A 214 -2.59 4.40 11.60
N PRO A 215 -2.71 4.96 10.39
CA PRO A 215 -3.91 4.83 9.56
C PRO A 215 -4.14 3.40 9.05
N ARG A 216 -3.13 2.52 9.14
CA ARG A 216 -3.20 1.11 8.79
C ARG A 216 -2.59 0.30 9.92
N VAL A 217 -3.46 -0.35 10.69
CA VAL A 217 -3.09 -1.26 11.78
C VAL A 217 -3.34 -2.68 11.31
N LEU A 218 -2.44 -3.60 11.66
CA LEU A 218 -2.62 -5.02 11.42
C LEU A 218 -3.83 -5.51 12.24
N ARG A 219 -4.86 -6.01 11.55
CA ARG A 219 -6.06 -6.58 12.18
C ARG A 219 -5.92 -8.08 12.26
N LEU A 220 -5.68 -8.59 13.46
CA LEU A 220 -5.50 -10.02 13.69
C LEU A 220 -6.77 -10.84 13.38
N SER A 221 -7.95 -10.22 13.38
CA SER A 221 -9.21 -10.88 13.05
C SER A 221 -9.27 -11.44 11.63
N ALA A 222 -8.53 -10.84 10.70
CA ALA A 222 -8.48 -11.29 9.32
C ALA A 222 -7.39 -12.34 9.07
N ALA A 223 -6.38 -12.43 9.95
CA ALA A 223 -5.25 -13.35 9.78
C ALA A 223 -4.61 -13.76 11.12
N PRO A 224 -5.34 -14.49 12.00
CA PRO A 224 -4.84 -14.89 13.32
C PRO A 224 -3.59 -15.78 13.23
N GLN A 225 -3.44 -16.55 12.14
CA GLN A 225 -2.30 -17.42 11.88
C GLN A 225 -0.96 -16.67 11.78
N LEU A 226 -0.97 -15.34 11.55
CA LEU A 226 0.26 -14.54 11.56
C LEU A 226 0.95 -14.59 12.93
N ILE A 227 0.19 -14.66 14.03
CA ILE A 227 0.75 -14.78 15.37
C ILE A 227 1.53 -16.09 15.49
N THR A 228 0.87 -17.20 15.18
CA THR A 228 1.46 -18.54 15.23
C THR A 228 2.71 -18.64 14.37
N LEU A 229 2.67 -18.13 13.14
CA LEU A 229 3.81 -18.18 12.23
C LEU A 229 4.97 -17.31 12.71
N LEU A 230 4.71 -16.07 13.13
CA LEU A 230 5.75 -15.18 13.64
C LEU A 230 6.44 -15.79 14.86
N VAL A 231 5.67 -16.38 15.77
CA VAL A 231 6.20 -17.02 16.99
C VAL A 231 6.95 -18.33 16.65
N ALA A 232 6.50 -19.11 15.67
CA ALA A 232 7.18 -20.31 15.20
C ALA A 232 8.56 -20.00 14.59
N HIS A 233 8.73 -18.84 13.94
CA HIS A 233 10.03 -18.36 13.43
C HIS A 233 11.07 -18.09 14.52
N VAL A 234 10.67 -18.07 15.80
CA VAL A 234 11.58 -18.00 16.96
C VAL A 234 11.52 -19.28 17.80
N ALA A 235 11.20 -20.42 17.19
CA ALA A 235 11.20 -21.75 17.82
C ALA A 235 10.24 -21.93 19.00
N VAL A 236 9.11 -21.23 19.02
CA VAL A 236 8.03 -21.45 20.00
C VAL A 236 6.77 -21.94 19.29
N PHE A 237 6.18 -23.04 19.78
CA PHE A 237 5.12 -23.78 19.07
C PHE A 237 3.93 -24.10 19.99
N ALA A 238 2.76 -24.33 19.38
CA ALA A 238 1.61 -24.91 20.07
C ALA A 238 1.91 -26.35 20.53
N ASP A 239 1.17 -26.84 21.53
CA ASP A 239 1.30 -28.25 21.94
C ASP A 239 0.81 -29.19 20.84
N GLY A 240 1.58 -30.26 20.58
CA GLY A 240 1.23 -31.27 19.59
C GLY A 240 1.44 -30.85 18.12
N ASP A 241 1.94 -29.65 17.84
CA ASP A 241 2.15 -29.18 16.47
C ASP A 241 3.49 -29.63 15.89
N ASN A 242 3.58 -30.94 15.61
CA ASN A 242 4.75 -31.53 14.97
C ASN A 242 4.95 -31.03 13.53
N SER A 243 3.90 -30.49 12.90
CA SER A 243 3.96 -30.04 11.51
C SER A 243 4.74 -28.74 11.36
N LEU A 244 4.47 -27.75 12.23
CA LEU A 244 5.20 -26.49 12.27
C LEU A 244 6.63 -26.67 12.77
N TYR A 245 6.87 -27.61 13.69
CA TYR A 245 8.23 -27.93 14.12
C TYR A 245 9.09 -28.52 12.98
N GLY A 246 8.57 -29.50 12.25
CA GLY A 246 9.28 -30.06 11.09
C GLY A 246 9.55 -29.01 10.00
N LEU A 247 8.64 -28.06 9.84
CA LEU A 247 8.85 -26.93 8.94
C LEU A 247 9.95 -25.97 9.45
N TYR A 248 9.97 -25.69 10.76
CA TYR A 248 11.03 -24.90 11.39
C TYR A 248 12.42 -25.53 11.21
N GLU A 249 12.57 -26.86 11.26
CA GLU A 249 13.85 -27.49 10.99
C GLU A 249 14.39 -27.15 9.59
N SER A 250 13.51 -27.01 8.60
CA SER A 250 13.90 -26.54 7.26
C SER A 250 14.28 -25.06 7.26
N TRP A 251 13.52 -24.21 7.96
CA TRP A 251 13.79 -22.77 8.08
C TRP A 251 15.11 -22.48 8.77
N SER A 252 15.42 -23.21 9.86
CA SER A 252 16.67 -23.06 10.61
C SER A 252 17.87 -23.45 9.74
N LYS A 253 17.76 -24.53 8.95
CA LYS A 253 18.81 -24.93 8.00
C LYS A 253 19.02 -23.89 6.89
N THR A 254 17.95 -23.27 6.37
CA THR A 254 18.06 -22.27 5.30
C THR A 254 18.59 -20.92 5.80
N SER A 255 18.17 -20.49 6.99
CA SER A 255 18.61 -19.23 7.58
C SER A 255 19.99 -19.32 8.26
N GLY A 256 20.38 -20.52 8.70
CA GLY A 256 21.57 -20.73 9.53
C GLY A 256 21.41 -20.21 10.96
N HIS A 257 20.19 -19.87 11.38
CA HIS A 257 19.89 -19.35 12.71
C HIS A 257 19.37 -20.45 13.64
N ASP A 258 19.92 -20.52 14.85
CA ASP A 258 19.52 -21.48 15.88
C ASP A 258 18.83 -20.75 17.06
N PHE A 259 17.50 -20.66 16.99
CA PHE A 259 16.70 -20.10 18.07
C PHE A 259 16.58 -21.03 19.28
N THR A 260 16.79 -22.35 19.09
CA THR A 260 16.80 -23.31 20.19
C THR A 260 18.01 -23.07 21.09
N ALA A 261 19.19 -22.80 20.52
CA ALA A 261 20.37 -22.38 21.26
C ALA A 261 20.18 -21.04 21.99
N PHE A 262 19.48 -20.09 21.35
CA PHE A 262 19.12 -18.83 22.00
C PHE A 262 18.31 -19.05 23.28
N TRP A 263 17.25 -19.87 23.22
CA TRP A 263 16.44 -20.16 24.41
C TRP A 263 17.18 -20.96 25.48
N ARG A 264 18.12 -21.84 25.11
CA ARG A 264 19.01 -22.51 26.06
C ARG A 264 19.86 -21.51 26.86
N GLY A 265 20.28 -20.42 26.22
CA GLY A 265 21.01 -19.31 26.83
C GLY A 265 20.15 -18.30 27.61
N ALA A 266 18.82 -18.44 27.58
CA ALA A 266 17.89 -17.47 28.18
C ALA A 266 17.87 -17.48 29.71
N GLY A 267 18.52 -18.46 30.36
CA GLY A 267 18.63 -18.54 31.81
C GLY A 267 17.30 -18.80 32.52
N ILE A 268 16.40 -19.57 31.90
CA ILE A 268 15.10 -19.92 32.48
C ILE A 268 15.31 -21.05 33.49
N GLU A 269 15.05 -20.77 34.77
CA GLU A 269 15.24 -21.75 35.85
C GLU A 269 13.98 -22.58 36.11
N ASP A 270 12.80 -22.07 35.77
CA ASP A 270 11.52 -22.70 36.05
C ASP A 270 11.23 -23.89 35.12
N GLU A 271 11.02 -25.07 35.69
CA GLU A 271 10.72 -26.30 34.94
C GLU A 271 9.41 -26.22 34.18
N GLU A 272 8.38 -25.57 34.73
CA GLU A 272 7.08 -25.46 34.07
C GLU A 272 7.16 -24.52 32.86
N ILE A 273 8.00 -23.47 32.92
CA ILE A 273 8.23 -22.57 31.79
C ILE A 273 9.10 -23.25 30.73
N LEU A 274 10.13 -23.99 31.16
CA LEU A 274 10.97 -24.77 30.24
C LEU A 274 10.16 -25.87 29.52
N ALA A 275 9.18 -26.47 30.19
CA ALA A 275 8.28 -27.45 29.57
C ALA A 275 7.48 -26.88 28.40
N LEU A 276 7.31 -25.55 28.30
CA LEU A 276 6.70 -24.90 27.14
C LEU A 276 7.57 -24.96 25.88
N LEU A 277 8.87 -25.25 26.05
CA LEU A 277 9.87 -25.39 25.00
C LEU A 277 10.43 -26.83 25.00
N PRO A 278 9.64 -27.83 24.58
CA PRO A 278 10.03 -29.25 24.68
C PRO A 278 11.31 -29.58 23.89
N ASN A 279 11.66 -28.77 22.89
CA ASN A 279 12.84 -28.94 22.05
C ASN A 279 14.09 -28.24 22.63
N VAL A 280 13.97 -27.51 23.74
CA VAL A 280 15.06 -26.79 24.39
C VAL A 280 15.43 -27.49 25.69
N SER A 281 16.54 -28.22 25.68
CA SER A 281 17.13 -28.76 26.91
C SER A 281 17.81 -27.64 27.72
N ARG A 282 17.81 -27.77 29.06
CA ARG A 282 18.60 -26.90 29.95
C ARG A 282 20.07 -26.89 29.52
N SER A 283 20.72 -25.75 29.65
CA SER A 283 22.18 -25.68 29.52
C SER A 283 22.81 -26.56 30.60
N GLU A 284 23.59 -27.58 30.21
CA GLU A 284 24.26 -28.51 31.12
C GLU A 284 25.47 -27.88 31.84
N MET A 285 25.81 -26.62 31.53
CA MET A 285 26.97 -25.94 32.09
C MET A 285 26.69 -25.47 33.53
N PRO A 286 27.50 -25.88 34.53
CA PRO A 286 27.41 -25.37 35.90
C PRO A 286 27.55 -23.84 35.92
N LYS A 287 26.72 -23.16 36.72
CA LYS A 287 26.78 -21.69 36.89
C LYS A 287 28.18 -21.20 37.28
N GLU A 288 28.87 -21.98 38.10
CA GLU A 288 30.23 -21.73 38.60
C GLU A 288 31.27 -21.68 37.46
N ASP A 289 31.11 -22.53 36.43
CA ASP A 289 31.98 -22.53 35.26
C ASP A 289 31.65 -21.38 34.30
N LEU A 290 30.37 -20.98 34.23
CA LEU A 290 29.92 -19.84 33.41
C LEU A 290 30.41 -18.50 33.97
N GLU A 291 30.41 -18.35 35.30
CA GLU A 291 30.92 -17.16 36.00
C GLU A 291 32.45 -17.07 35.92
N LEU A 292 33.15 -18.21 35.94
CA LEU A 292 34.62 -18.27 35.81
C LEU A 292 35.10 -17.86 34.40
N PHE A 293 34.29 -18.14 33.38
CA PHE A 293 34.54 -17.71 32.00
C PHE A 293 33.52 -16.64 31.58
N THR A 294 33.74 -15.41 32.03
CA THR A 294 32.94 -14.20 31.72
C THR A 294 32.57 -13.96 30.23
N GLY A 295 33.14 -14.72 29.29
CA GLY A 295 32.82 -14.70 27.86
C GLY A 295 31.93 -15.86 27.34
N LEU A 296 31.49 -16.80 28.19
CA LEU A 296 30.62 -17.93 27.83
C LEU A 296 29.14 -17.70 28.11
N GLU A 297 28.79 -16.63 28.83
CA GLU A 297 27.39 -16.28 29.01
C GLU A 297 26.77 -15.80 27.70
N ALA A 298 25.63 -16.39 27.32
CA ALA A 298 24.84 -15.91 26.20
C ALA A 298 24.37 -14.46 26.49
N GLU A 299 24.98 -13.50 25.79
CA GLU A 299 24.61 -12.09 25.85
C GLU A 299 23.51 -11.78 24.84
N PHE A 300 22.52 -10.99 25.26
CA PHE A 300 21.57 -10.41 24.33
C PHE A 300 22.24 -9.27 23.56
N ARG A 301 22.56 -9.51 22.28
CA ARG A 301 23.28 -8.54 21.44
C ARG A 301 22.34 -8.01 20.37
N PRO A 302 21.98 -6.70 20.36
CA PRO A 302 21.10 -6.14 19.32
C PRO A 302 21.62 -6.27 17.88
N ARG A 303 22.94 -6.51 17.70
CA ARG A 303 23.57 -6.76 16.40
C ARG A 303 23.56 -8.23 15.98
N ASP A 304 23.24 -9.13 16.90
CA ASP A 304 23.08 -10.55 16.60
C ASP A 304 21.72 -10.78 15.90
N PRO A 305 21.69 -11.40 14.70
CA PRO A 305 20.47 -11.60 13.94
C PRO A 305 19.38 -12.38 14.70
N VAL A 306 19.77 -13.35 15.54
CA VAL A 306 18.85 -14.20 16.31
C VAL A 306 18.19 -13.38 17.41
N SER A 307 18.99 -12.69 18.22
CA SER A 307 18.53 -11.78 19.27
C SER A 307 17.63 -10.67 18.71
N TRP A 308 18.04 -10.07 17.58
CA TRP A 308 17.24 -9.05 16.89
C TRP A 308 15.89 -9.59 16.44
N ARG A 309 15.84 -10.78 15.85
CA ARG A 309 14.59 -11.40 15.38
C ARG A 309 13.60 -11.63 16.53
N VAL A 310 14.07 -12.18 17.65
CA VAL A 310 13.25 -12.40 18.85
C VAL A 310 12.70 -11.07 19.36
N GLN A 311 13.54 -10.05 19.48
CA GLN A 311 13.11 -8.72 19.92
C GLN A 311 12.13 -8.07 18.94
N GLN A 312 12.33 -8.24 17.63
CA GLN A 312 11.47 -7.67 16.60
C GLN A 312 10.06 -8.29 16.66
N ILE A 313 9.97 -9.63 16.75
CA ILE A 313 8.69 -10.32 16.90
C ILE A 313 8.01 -9.94 18.22
N LEU A 314 8.75 -9.89 19.34
CA LEU A 314 8.20 -9.43 20.60
C LEU A 314 7.69 -7.99 20.52
N SER A 315 8.40 -7.11 19.83
CA SER A 315 7.99 -5.71 19.62
C SER A 315 6.73 -5.61 18.78
N ILE A 316 6.58 -6.44 17.73
CA ILE A 316 5.34 -6.55 16.96
C ILE A 316 4.18 -6.91 17.89
N MET A 317 4.33 -7.97 18.69
CA MET A 317 3.26 -8.43 19.59
C MET A 317 2.92 -7.38 20.64
N ARG A 318 3.94 -6.79 21.30
CA ARG A 318 3.75 -5.70 22.26
C ARG A 318 3.00 -4.53 21.64
N ASN A 319 3.37 -4.10 20.44
CA ASN A 319 2.70 -3.00 19.76
C ASN A 319 1.22 -3.33 19.44
N LEU A 320 0.95 -4.53 18.93
CA LEU A 320 -0.42 -4.96 18.64
C LEU A 320 -1.29 -5.08 19.89
N SER A 321 -0.69 -5.38 21.06
CA SER A 321 -1.41 -5.48 22.33
C SER A 321 -2.01 -4.16 22.81
N PHE A 322 -1.50 -3.01 22.35
CA PHE A 322 -2.09 -1.71 22.69
C PHE A 322 -3.44 -1.47 21.99
N GLU A 323 -3.69 -2.17 20.89
CA GLU A 323 -4.88 -2.00 20.06
C GLU A 323 -6.01 -2.92 20.56
N VAL A 324 -7.09 -2.33 21.05
CA VAL A 324 -8.23 -3.06 21.66
C VAL A 324 -8.80 -4.13 20.72
N ILE A 325 -8.83 -3.85 19.42
CA ILE A 325 -9.34 -4.79 18.39
C ILE A 325 -8.56 -6.11 18.29
N ASN A 326 -7.30 -6.12 18.74
CA ASN A 326 -6.39 -7.26 18.60
C ASN A 326 -6.31 -8.10 19.89
N LYS A 327 -6.61 -7.50 21.05
CA LYS A 327 -6.45 -8.15 22.36
C LYS A 327 -7.19 -9.49 22.50
N PRO A 328 -8.46 -9.66 22.08
CA PRO A 328 -9.17 -10.93 22.25
C PRO A 328 -8.50 -12.08 21.48
N ILE A 329 -7.98 -11.81 20.28
CA ILE A 329 -7.34 -12.82 19.44
C ILE A 329 -5.96 -13.17 19.97
N MET A 330 -5.24 -12.18 20.50
CA MET A 330 -3.96 -12.39 21.15
C MET A 330 -4.12 -13.23 22.43
N ALA A 331 -5.12 -12.92 23.26
CA ALA A 331 -5.42 -13.66 24.49
C ALA A 331 -5.87 -15.09 24.21
N ALA A 332 -6.53 -15.35 23.08
CA ALA A 332 -6.89 -16.70 22.66
C ALA A 332 -5.72 -17.50 22.03
N SER A 333 -4.58 -16.86 21.75
CA SER A 333 -3.47 -17.50 21.04
C SER A 333 -2.47 -18.14 22.01
N TRP A 334 -2.58 -19.46 22.20
CA TRP A 334 -1.66 -20.20 23.06
C TRP A 334 -0.17 -20.09 22.67
N PRO A 335 0.23 -20.16 21.39
CA PRO A 335 1.64 -19.95 21.00
C PRO A 335 2.18 -18.60 21.46
N LEU A 336 1.36 -17.54 21.37
CA LEU A 336 1.76 -16.21 21.84
C LEU A 336 1.93 -16.18 23.36
N LEU A 337 0.98 -16.74 24.11
CA LEU A 337 1.08 -16.78 25.57
C LEU A 337 2.32 -17.55 26.02
N LYS A 338 2.62 -18.70 25.41
CA LYS A 338 3.89 -19.42 25.62
C LYS A 338 5.10 -18.52 25.40
N PHE A 339 5.15 -17.84 24.25
CA PHE A 339 6.24 -16.94 23.91
C PHE A 339 6.40 -15.81 24.94
N LEU A 340 5.30 -15.22 25.40
CA LEU A 340 5.31 -14.16 26.42
C LEU A 340 5.73 -14.69 27.80
N PHE A 341 5.31 -15.88 28.20
CA PHE A 341 5.76 -16.51 29.46
C PHE A 341 7.24 -16.85 29.44
N VAL A 342 7.74 -17.38 28.33
CA VAL A 342 9.17 -17.63 28.11
C VAL A 342 9.96 -16.32 28.17
N CYS A 343 9.53 -15.27 27.47
CA CYS A 343 10.19 -13.97 27.48
C CYS A 343 10.16 -13.28 28.85
N SER A 344 9.05 -13.39 29.59
CA SER A 344 8.91 -12.78 30.93
C SER A 344 9.76 -13.48 32.01
N ASN A 345 10.13 -14.75 31.79
CA ASN A 345 10.97 -15.53 32.71
C ASN A 345 12.43 -15.67 32.24
N CYS A 346 12.85 -14.95 31.19
CA CYS A 346 14.25 -14.94 30.76
C CYS A 346 15.12 -13.97 31.57
N LYS A 347 16.44 -14.17 31.53
CA LYS A 347 17.43 -13.32 32.22
C LYS A 347 17.53 -11.91 31.64
N TRP A 348 17.21 -11.73 30.35
CA TRP A 348 17.37 -10.46 29.65
C TRP A 348 16.23 -9.48 29.92
N SER A 349 16.52 -8.39 30.63
CA SER A 349 15.53 -7.41 31.10
C SER A 349 14.71 -6.75 29.98
N ALA A 350 15.30 -6.52 28.81
CA ALA A 350 14.62 -5.90 27.67
C ALA A 350 13.45 -6.76 27.16
N LEU A 351 13.66 -8.07 26.99
CA LEU A 351 12.62 -9.00 26.58
C LEU A 351 11.59 -9.20 27.69
N ARG A 352 12.07 -9.34 28.94
CA ARG A 352 11.19 -9.49 30.10
C ARG A 352 10.21 -8.33 30.24
N THR A 353 10.69 -7.10 30.18
CA THR A 353 9.86 -5.90 30.30
C THR A 353 8.84 -5.81 29.15
N ALA A 354 9.28 -6.02 27.91
CA ALA A 354 8.40 -5.95 26.75
C ALA A 354 7.31 -7.05 26.76
N ALA A 355 7.62 -8.24 27.28
CA ALA A 355 6.65 -9.33 27.42
C ALA A 355 5.64 -9.06 28.53
N LEU A 356 6.07 -8.55 29.67
CA LEU A 356 5.17 -8.17 30.77
C LEU A 356 4.23 -7.03 30.38
N ASP A 357 4.72 -6.05 29.61
CA ASP A 357 3.87 -5.00 29.02
C ASP A 357 2.77 -5.60 28.13
N ALA A 358 3.14 -6.52 27.24
CA ALA A 358 2.17 -7.16 26.33
C ALA A 358 1.15 -8.01 27.09
N LEU A 359 1.59 -8.79 28.10
CA LEU A 359 0.73 -9.57 28.97
C LEU A 359 -0.25 -8.69 29.74
N SER A 360 0.25 -7.60 30.34
CA SER A 360 -0.57 -6.63 31.07
C SER A 360 -1.66 -6.03 30.19
N ASN A 361 -1.34 -5.70 28.94
CA ASN A 361 -2.29 -5.13 27.98
C ASN A 361 -3.42 -6.10 27.60
N ILE A 362 -3.14 -7.41 27.50
CA ILE A 362 -4.13 -8.43 27.10
C ILE A 362 -4.78 -9.14 28.29
N ALA A 363 -4.32 -8.91 29.52
CA ALA A 363 -4.71 -9.67 30.71
C ALA A 363 -6.24 -9.68 30.95
N SER A 364 -6.94 -8.59 30.63
CA SER A 364 -8.40 -8.50 30.79
C SER A 364 -9.19 -9.40 29.84
N GLU A 365 -8.57 -9.86 28.76
CA GLU A 365 -9.19 -10.73 27.74
C GLU A 365 -8.82 -12.21 27.92
N ILE A 366 -7.94 -12.55 28.88
CA ILE A 366 -7.55 -13.93 29.13
C ILE A 366 -8.68 -14.62 29.90
N ASP A 367 -9.26 -15.66 29.31
CA ASP A 367 -10.32 -16.43 29.94
C ASP A 367 -9.76 -17.40 30.99
N LEU A 368 -9.88 -17.00 32.26
CA LEU A 368 -9.45 -17.82 33.39
C LEU A 368 -10.40 -18.99 33.71
N MET A 369 -11.58 -19.03 33.09
CA MET A 369 -12.63 -20.02 33.38
C MET A 369 -12.63 -21.19 32.40
N CYS A 370 -11.92 -21.08 31.29
CA CYS A 370 -11.78 -22.15 30.31
C CYS A 370 -10.89 -23.29 30.86
N GLU A 371 -11.44 -24.50 31.03
CA GLU A 371 -10.71 -25.67 31.54
C GLU A 371 -9.50 -26.05 30.66
N GLU A 372 -9.60 -25.81 29.34
CA GLU A 372 -8.50 -26.01 28.38
C GLU A 372 -7.34 -25.02 28.60
N SER A 373 -7.56 -23.94 29.35
CA SER A 373 -6.56 -22.89 29.66
C SER A 373 -5.95 -23.01 31.06
N SER A 374 -6.16 -24.13 31.76
CA SER A 374 -5.65 -24.34 33.13
C SER A 374 -4.14 -24.11 33.28
N VAL A 375 -3.34 -24.57 32.31
CA VAL A 375 -1.88 -24.34 32.27
C VAL A 375 -1.56 -22.85 32.10
N THR A 376 -2.25 -22.17 31.18
CA THR A 376 -2.13 -20.72 30.97
C THR A 376 -2.41 -19.94 32.24
N ASN A 377 -3.49 -20.27 32.94
CA ASN A 377 -3.94 -19.59 34.14
C ASN A 377 -2.95 -19.76 35.29
N HIS A 378 -2.46 -20.99 35.48
CA HIS A 378 -1.42 -21.30 36.47
C HIS A 378 -0.14 -20.52 36.20
N LEU A 379 0.34 -20.52 34.95
CA LEU A 379 1.57 -19.81 34.57
C LEU A 379 1.42 -18.29 34.65
N LEU A 380 0.25 -17.74 34.34
CA LEU A 380 -0.04 -16.32 34.51
C LEU A 380 0.05 -15.91 35.97
N LEU A 381 -0.64 -16.64 36.86
CA LEU A 381 -0.60 -16.38 38.31
C LEU A 381 0.81 -16.53 38.88
N LYS A 382 1.56 -17.54 38.44
CA LYS A 382 2.96 -17.74 38.84
C LYS A 382 3.86 -16.60 38.38
N THR A 383 3.68 -16.13 37.15
CA THR A 383 4.43 -14.98 36.59
C THR A 383 4.13 -13.72 37.39
N VAL A 384 2.85 -13.44 37.69
CA VAL A 384 2.45 -12.29 38.52
C VAL A 384 3.04 -12.39 39.93
N SER A 385 2.99 -13.56 40.57
CA SER A 385 3.57 -13.80 41.89
C SER A 385 5.07 -13.49 41.93
N ARG A 386 5.81 -13.83 40.88
CA ARG A 386 7.24 -13.50 40.76
C ARG A 386 7.53 -12.02 40.55
N CYS A 387 6.61 -11.25 39.96
CA CYS A 387 6.81 -9.82 39.78
C CYS A 387 6.52 -9.01 41.07
N LEU A 388 5.84 -9.62 42.05
CA LEU A 388 5.51 -8.99 43.34
C LEU A 388 6.57 -9.24 44.43
N ASN A 389 7.39 -10.27 44.26
CA ASN A 389 8.52 -10.61 45.13
C ASN A 389 9.83 -10.09 44.51
#